data_AF-R9ILU6-F1
#
_entry.id   AF-R9ILU6-F1
#
_cell.length_a   1.000
_cell.length_b   1.000
_cell.length_c   1.000
_cell.angle_alpha   90.00
_cell.angle_beta   90.00
_cell.angle_gamma   90.00
#
_symmetry.space_group_name_H-M   'P 1'
#
loop_
_entity.id
_entity.type
_entity.pdbx_description
1 polymer ?
#
loop_
_entity_poly.entity_id
_entity_poly.type
_entity_poly.pdbx_seq_one_letter_code
_entity_poly.pdbx_strand_id
1 'polypeptide(L)'
;MVNKKLGKRLMAVFLSAALLVPAPMVSAAELHGTGQLEELSGENQPAGERLKDISQEEGADGNQEDIREGVLRDAPAGSREGVPDNSREGAEGGTPEGDGSGGTPEGGESGGTPEGGDGGTGTEAQEFVVDEKGILTAYKGAGGELTIPAEVEGVAVTGIAEKVFDEKKQELTKVTILANIKEIGDYLFKGCANLEEVVFPNSLEKLGRESFKGCVKLAKVEFNENLKEIGYYAFQECISLKSIHFPLKTNLIMNGAFMECTALESITFEDGESSQQCSLYNTAFGGCTSLKSVVFPVVRYASVAGGAFQGCTSLEKFQLAGESSRLVVFDGCLYDDVRISWEEEPRKELVACPAGKTEVEFLEGVASIRGAAFAKSKLTSVEIPDTVTEIGDGAFTLCEALTKAVLPKNLKTISSTLFCYTAITEIKIPETVDNIGSYAFDGCTGLKTVKIPGKALAVWNEAFRGCTGLESVYLQKGWNVSTRGPSRAVPALRRW
;
A
#
# COMPACT_ATOMS: atom_id res chain seq x y z
N MET A 1 6.96 45.43 -47.33
CA MET A 1 6.09 45.15 -46.17
C MET A 1 6.57 43.83 -45.57
N VAL A 2 7.54 43.84 -44.65
CA VAL A 2 7.50 43.88 -43.17
C VAL A 2 8.00 42.50 -42.67
N ASN A 3 9.31 42.29 -42.38
CA ASN A 3 10.06 42.48 -41.11
C ASN A 3 9.50 41.61 -39.95
N LYS A 4 10.23 40.79 -39.17
CA LYS A 4 11.62 40.74 -38.65
C LYS A 4 11.98 39.26 -38.30
N LYS A 5 13.08 38.69 -38.81
CA LYS A 5 14.43 38.50 -38.19
C LYS A 5 14.47 37.56 -36.97
N LEU A 6 15.03 36.35 -37.07
CA LEU A 6 16.49 35.99 -37.06
C LEU A 6 17.07 36.20 -35.64
N GLY A 7 17.72 35.28 -34.94
CA GLY A 7 18.45 34.07 -35.30
C GLY A 7 19.73 34.02 -34.44
N LYS A 8 20.16 32.81 -34.11
CA LYS A 8 21.41 32.37 -33.46
C LYS A 8 22.62 33.33 -33.43
N ARG A 9 23.38 33.20 -32.32
CA ARG A 9 24.85 33.35 -32.09
C ARG A 9 25.28 34.57 -31.24
N LEU A 10 25.98 34.30 -30.13
CA LEU A 10 27.40 34.64 -29.98
C LEU A 10 28.03 33.95 -28.74
N MET A 11 29.11 33.19 -28.97
CA MET A 11 30.20 32.99 -28.01
C MET A 11 31.10 34.23 -28.04
N ALA A 12 31.70 34.60 -26.89
CA ALA A 12 33.14 34.85 -26.70
C ALA A 12 33.46 35.97 -25.68
N VAL A 13 34.29 35.59 -24.70
CA VAL A 13 35.38 36.36 -24.04
C VAL A 13 35.01 37.39 -22.96
N PHE A 14 35.39 37.06 -21.72
CA PHE A 14 36.34 37.89 -20.96
C PHE A 14 37.39 36.99 -20.29
N LEU A 15 38.64 37.22 -20.66
CA LEU A 15 39.86 36.68 -20.04
C LEU A 15 40.61 37.91 -19.52
N SER A 16 40.85 37.99 -18.21
CA SER A 16 41.96 38.78 -17.69
C SER A 16 42.49 38.09 -16.44
N ALA A 17 43.77 37.78 -16.51
CA ALA A 17 44.56 37.04 -15.54
C ALA A 17 45.04 37.92 -14.38
N ALA A 18 45.27 37.29 -13.23
CA ALA A 18 46.39 37.62 -12.35
C ALA A 18 46.86 36.34 -11.64
N LEU A 19 48.07 35.92 -11.99
CA LEU A 19 48.90 34.96 -11.26
C LEU A 19 49.32 35.55 -9.92
N LEU A 20 49.29 34.77 -8.82
CA LEU A 20 50.45 34.58 -7.94
C LEU A 20 50.27 33.36 -7.01
N VAL A 21 51.38 32.66 -6.81
CA VAL A 21 51.65 31.38 -6.11
C VAL A 21 51.62 31.55 -4.57
N PRO A 22 51.51 30.46 -3.76
CA PRO A 22 51.11 30.50 -2.35
C PRO A 22 52.29 30.52 -1.37
N ALA A 23 52.06 30.96 -0.14
CA ALA A 23 52.92 30.67 1.01
C ALA A 23 52.25 31.01 2.37
N PRO A 24 52.74 30.41 3.48
CA PRO A 24 51.98 30.07 4.68
C PRO A 24 52.16 31.10 5.81
N MET A 25 51.31 31.07 6.83
CA MET A 25 51.68 31.62 8.14
C MET A 25 51.32 30.70 9.30
N VAL A 26 52.38 30.39 10.03
CA VAL A 26 52.49 29.78 11.35
C VAL A 26 52.34 30.87 12.42
N SER A 27 52.01 30.43 13.64
CA SER A 27 52.16 31.13 14.94
C SER A 27 50.97 32.03 15.33
N ALA A 28 50.38 31.92 16.52
CA ALA A 28 51.07 31.89 17.80
C ALA A 28 50.57 30.83 18.79
N ALA A 29 51.54 30.23 19.47
CA ALA A 29 51.41 29.61 20.78
C ALA A 29 51.63 30.68 21.86
N GLU A 30 50.90 30.59 22.97
CA GLU A 30 51.37 30.81 24.35
C GLU A 30 50.23 30.35 25.29
N LEU A 31 50.39 29.19 25.93
CA LEU A 31 50.94 29.01 27.28
C LEU A 31 49.94 29.41 28.38
N HIS A 32 49.32 28.41 29.00
CA HIS A 32 49.45 28.20 30.45
C HIS A 32 49.06 26.76 30.79
N GLY A 33 50.05 26.00 31.25
CA GLY A 33 49.86 24.68 31.83
C GLY A 33 49.65 24.76 33.34
N THR A 34 48.86 23.82 33.84
CA THR A 34 48.93 23.12 35.13
C THR A 34 48.04 21.88 34.89
N GLY A 35 48.49 20.64 34.84
CA GLY A 35 49.44 19.98 35.73
C GLY A 35 48.67 19.35 36.89
N GLN A 36 48.12 18.14 36.70
CA GLN A 36 48.13 17.01 37.66
C GLN A 36 47.20 15.89 37.19
N LEU A 37 47.82 14.76 36.85
CA LEU A 37 47.22 13.42 36.92
C LEU A 37 47.67 12.84 38.26
N GLU A 38 46.73 12.39 39.08
CA GLU A 38 46.96 11.31 40.04
C GLU A 38 45.85 10.27 39.86
N GLU A 39 46.30 9.02 39.80
CA GLU A 39 45.50 7.80 39.79
C GLU A 39 44.71 7.66 41.11
N LEU A 40 43.60 6.91 41.09
CA LEU A 40 43.39 5.75 41.97
C LEU A 40 41.99 5.12 41.75
N SER A 41 42.03 3.84 41.35
CA SER A 41 41.20 2.71 41.80
C SER A 41 39.72 2.88 42.15
N GLY A 42 38.88 1.98 41.63
CA GLY A 42 37.64 1.58 42.31
C GLY A 42 36.63 0.84 41.43
N GLU A 43 36.62 -0.48 41.53
CA GLU A 43 35.50 -1.35 41.14
C GLU A 43 34.22 -0.94 41.91
N ASN A 44 33.06 -0.84 41.23
CA ASN A 44 31.91 -1.70 41.51
C ASN A 44 30.67 -1.33 40.67
N GLN A 45 29.93 -2.40 40.36
CA GLN A 45 28.72 -2.51 39.56
C GLN A 45 27.45 -2.12 40.40
N PRO A 46 26.23 -2.33 39.89
CA PRO A 46 25.30 -1.32 39.36
C PRO A 46 24.19 -0.87 40.36
N ALA A 47 23.54 0.27 40.08
CA ALA A 47 22.34 0.69 40.80
C ALA A 47 21.11 0.61 39.88
N GLY A 48 20.19 -0.27 40.25
CA GLY A 48 18.82 -0.28 39.75
C GLY A 48 17.94 0.76 40.46
N GLU A 49 16.80 1.01 39.82
CA GLU A 49 15.54 1.52 40.38
C GLU A 49 15.58 2.82 41.21
N ARG A 50 15.02 3.88 40.64
CA ARG A 50 13.74 4.47 41.07
C ARG A 50 13.50 5.80 40.35
N LEU A 51 12.33 5.97 39.75
CA LEU A 51 11.43 7.07 40.09
C LEU A 51 10.02 6.73 39.60
N LYS A 52 9.12 6.72 40.56
CA LYS A 52 7.67 6.53 40.45
C LYS A 52 7.00 7.87 40.13
N ASP A 53 5.95 7.77 39.34
CA ASP A 53 4.65 8.44 39.45
C ASP A 53 4.61 9.97 39.62
N ILE A 54 4.25 10.66 38.53
CA ILE A 54 3.15 11.64 38.56
C ILE A 54 2.20 11.30 37.40
N SER A 55 0.92 11.29 37.77
CA SER A 55 -0.25 10.72 37.12
C SER A 55 -1.01 11.69 36.20
N GLN A 56 -1.78 11.08 35.29
CA GLN A 56 -3.04 11.54 34.66
C GLN A 56 -2.97 12.61 33.55
N GLU A 57 -3.20 12.19 32.30
CA GLU A 57 -4.47 12.46 31.59
C GLU A 57 -4.67 11.52 30.38
N GLU A 58 -5.85 10.93 30.38
CA GLU A 58 -6.68 10.22 29.39
C GLU A 58 -6.17 9.81 27.99
N GLY A 59 -6.18 8.49 27.74
CA GLY A 59 -7.10 7.89 26.77
C GLY A 59 -6.69 7.79 25.29
N ALA A 60 -5.70 6.96 24.95
CA ALA A 60 -5.57 6.39 23.61
C ALA A 60 -5.18 4.91 23.69
N ASP A 61 -6.18 4.04 23.51
CA ASP A 61 -6.01 2.59 23.40
C ASP A 61 -5.39 2.27 22.03
N GLY A 62 -4.06 2.29 21.98
CA GLY A 62 -3.28 1.84 20.83
C GLY A 62 -3.15 0.32 20.85
N ASN A 63 -4.20 -0.38 20.44
CA ASN A 63 -4.13 -1.82 20.27
C ASN A 63 -3.32 -2.15 19.00
N GLN A 64 -2.08 -2.57 19.23
CA GLN A 64 -1.16 -3.10 18.23
C GLN A 64 -1.53 -4.56 17.92
N GLU A 65 -2.73 -4.79 17.39
CA GLU A 65 -3.19 -6.06 16.84
C GLU A 65 -4.07 -5.79 15.61
N ASP A 66 -3.48 -5.47 14.45
CA ASP A 66 -4.21 -5.49 13.18
C ASP A 66 -3.31 -5.58 11.93
N ILE A 67 -2.24 -6.38 12.00
CA ILE A 67 -1.46 -6.82 10.81
C ILE A 67 -1.66 -8.33 10.54
N ARG A 68 -2.45 -9.03 11.37
CA ARG A 68 -2.53 -10.51 11.31
C ARG A 68 -3.65 -11.10 10.43
N GLU A 69 -4.63 -10.32 9.98
CA GLU A 69 -5.83 -10.89 9.30
C GLU A 69 -5.95 -10.59 7.80
N GLY A 70 -5.11 -9.73 7.21
CA GLY A 70 -5.27 -9.30 5.80
C GLY A 70 -4.40 -10.03 4.76
N VAL A 71 -3.30 -10.67 5.16
CA VAL A 71 -2.27 -11.18 4.21
C VAL A 71 -2.25 -12.71 4.11
N LEU A 72 -3.00 -13.43 4.96
CA LEU A 72 -3.03 -14.90 5.00
C LEU A 72 -4.27 -15.54 4.33
N ARG A 73 -5.15 -14.77 3.67
CA ARG A 73 -6.38 -15.32 3.07
C ARG A 73 -6.24 -15.89 1.65
N ASP A 74 -5.13 -15.63 0.94
CA ASP A 74 -5.01 -16.00 -0.49
C ASP A 74 -3.91 -17.02 -0.81
N ALA A 75 -3.58 -17.95 0.10
CA ALA A 75 -2.78 -19.12 -0.27
C ALA A 75 -3.70 -20.23 -0.82
N PRO A 76 -3.44 -20.79 -2.02
CA PRO A 76 -4.30 -21.83 -2.58
C PRO A 76 -4.18 -23.13 -1.76
N ALA A 77 -5.33 -23.68 -1.35
CA ALA A 77 -5.42 -24.99 -0.74
C ALA A 77 -5.02 -26.05 -1.77
N GLY A 78 -3.77 -26.53 -1.67
CA GLY A 78 -3.25 -27.63 -2.46
C GLY A 78 -4.01 -28.93 -2.20
N SER A 79 -4.64 -29.40 -3.26
CA SER A 79 -5.19 -30.75 -3.50
C SER A 79 -4.43 -31.89 -2.82
N ARG A 80 -5.16 -32.74 -2.11
CA ARG A 80 -4.73 -34.13 -1.87
C ARG A 80 -5.93 -35.07 -2.03
N GLU A 81 -5.89 -35.84 -3.10
CA GLU A 81 -6.82 -36.94 -3.39
C GLU A 81 -6.69 -38.10 -2.39
N GLY A 82 -7.84 -38.73 -2.10
CA GLY A 82 -8.01 -40.18 -1.99
C GLY A 82 -7.70 -40.85 -0.66
N VAL A 83 -8.73 -41.38 0.02
CA VAL A 83 -9.21 -42.79 -0.04
C VAL A 83 -10.40 -42.94 0.95
N PRO A 84 -11.44 -43.73 0.65
CA PRO A 84 -12.75 -43.64 1.29
C PRO A 84 -12.92 -44.64 2.45
N ASP A 85 -13.86 -44.37 3.35
CA ASP A 85 -14.49 -45.45 4.12
C ASP A 85 -15.99 -45.19 4.36
N ASN A 86 -16.74 -46.27 4.16
CA ASN A 86 -18.17 -46.45 4.32
C ASN A 86 -18.58 -46.31 5.79
N SER A 87 -19.83 -45.88 6.05
CA SER A 87 -20.85 -46.70 6.77
C SER A 87 -22.10 -45.89 7.15
N ARG A 88 -23.26 -46.42 6.71
CA ARG A 88 -24.60 -46.45 7.36
C ARG A 88 -25.43 -45.17 7.47
N GLU A 89 -26.54 -45.10 6.71
CA GLU A 89 -27.96 -45.45 7.08
C GLU A 89 -28.68 -44.23 7.72
N GLY A 90 -29.86 -43.75 7.31
CA GLY A 90 -30.89 -44.11 6.33
C GLY A 90 -31.61 -42.83 5.81
N ALA A 91 -32.26 -42.85 4.64
CA ALA A 91 -33.72 -43.10 4.44
C ALA A 91 -34.59 -42.02 5.13
N GLU A 92 -35.53 -41.28 4.53
CA GLU A 92 -36.40 -41.41 3.33
C GLU A 92 -36.72 -39.96 2.83
N GLY A 93 -36.94 -39.67 1.55
CA GLY A 93 -38.16 -39.94 0.75
C GLY A 93 -38.95 -38.62 0.58
N GLY A 94 -38.96 -37.97 -0.59
CA GLY A 94 -39.93 -38.23 -1.65
C GLY A 94 -40.00 -37.05 -2.64
N THR A 95 -40.15 -37.39 -3.91
CA THR A 95 -40.17 -36.57 -5.14
C THR A 95 -41.53 -35.90 -5.43
N PRO A 96 -41.58 -34.86 -6.29
CA PRO A 96 -42.82 -34.33 -6.85
C PRO A 96 -43.03 -34.74 -8.32
N GLU A 97 -44.28 -35.02 -8.72
CA GLU A 97 -44.72 -35.03 -10.12
C GLU A 97 -46.18 -34.57 -10.21
N GLY A 98 -46.54 -33.90 -11.31
CA GLY A 98 -47.91 -33.92 -11.85
C GLY A 98 -48.56 -32.60 -12.29
N ASP A 99 -48.11 -32.08 -13.42
CA ASP A 99 -48.86 -31.59 -14.62
C ASP A 99 -50.28 -30.99 -14.55
N GLY A 100 -50.50 -29.96 -15.39
CA GLY A 100 -51.64 -29.98 -16.31
C GLY A 100 -52.36 -28.67 -16.66
N SER A 101 -52.11 -28.17 -17.90
CA SER A 101 -53.03 -27.41 -18.80
C SER A 101 -53.50 -26.00 -18.37
N GLY A 102 -53.66 -24.97 -19.21
CA GLY A 102 -53.75 -24.83 -20.66
C GLY A 102 -54.88 -23.84 -20.98
N GLY A 103 -54.62 -22.75 -21.72
CA GLY A 103 -55.67 -21.93 -22.36
C GLY A 103 -55.50 -20.40 -22.29
N THR A 104 -55.34 -19.78 -23.45
CA THR A 104 -55.70 -18.40 -23.82
C THR A 104 -56.40 -18.48 -25.20
N PRO A 105 -56.98 -17.41 -25.79
CA PRO A 105 -57.44 -16.09 -25.28
C PRO A 105 -58.89 -15.76 -25.73
N GLU A 106 -59.43 -14.59 -25.35
CA GLU A 106 -60.13 -13.59 -26.20
C GLU A 106 -61.20 -12.75 -25.45
N GLY A 107 -61.13 -11.43 -25.68
CA GLY A 107 -62.29 -10.60 -26.06
C GLY A 107 -63.18 -9.99 -24.96
N GLY A 108 -63.15 -8.65 -24.84
CA GLY A 108 -64.21 -7.89 -24.15
C GLY A 108 -63.88 -6.43 -23.90
N GLU A 109 -64.10 -5.57 -24.89
CA GLU A 109 -64.18 -4.11 -24.72
C GLU A 109 -65.47 -3.72 -23.97
N SER A 110 -65.39 -2.74 -23.06
CA SER A 110 -66.42 -1.70 -22.94
C SER A 110 -65.90 -0.51 -22.14
N GLY A 111 -65.90 0.66 -22.77
CA GLY A 111 -65.51 1.92 -22.18
C GLY A 111 -66.49 2.48 -21.14
N GLY A 112 -65.96 3.40 -20.32
CA GLY A 112 -66.73 4.22 -19.40
C GLY A 112 -65.81 5.07 -18.53
N THR A 113 -65.52 6.29 -18.98
CA THR A 113 -65.23 7.46 -18.12
C THR A 113 -66.26 8.54 -18.49
N PRO A 114 -66.50 9.59 -17.68
CA PRO A 114 -65.78 10.01 -16.46
C PRO A 114 -66.74 10.36 -15.29
N GLU A 115 -66.19 10.57 -14.08
CA GLU A 115 -66.34 11.82 -13.28
C GLU A 115 -65.92 11.64 -11.82
N GLY A 116 -65.06 12.56 -11.36
CA GLY A 116 -65.18 13.25 -10.07
C GLY A 116 -64.88 12.48 -8.78
N GLY A 117 -63.67 12.68 -8.25
CA GLY A 117 -63.31 12.30 -6.89
C GLY A 117 -61.96 12.88 -6.47
N ASP A 118 -61.94 14.16 -6.11
CA ASP A 118 -60.91 14.80 -5.30
C ASP A 118 -60.91 14.21 -3.87
N GLY A 119 -59.74 14.12 -3.24
CA GLY A 119 -59.62 13.77 -1.82
C GLY A 119 -58.58 12.71 -1.50
N GLY A 120 -57.30 13.07 -1.61
CA GLY A 120 -56.22 12.26 -1.08
C GLY A 120 -54.87 12.82 -1.45
N THR A 121 -54.45 13.89 -0.79
CA THR A 121 -53.04 14.28 -0.70
C THR A 121 -52.29 13.09 -0.08
N GLY A 122 -51.80 12.20 -0.94
CA GLY A 122 -50.72 11.30 -0.56
C GLY A 122 -49.58 12.19 -0.13
N THR A 123 -49.35 12.29 1.18
CA THR A 123 -48.10 12.81 1.71
C THR A 123 -47.01 12.02 1.01
N GLU A 124 -46.29 12.66 0.07
CA GLU A 124 -45.06 12.10 -0.49
C GLU A 124 -44.24 11.64 0.70
N ALA A 125 -44.05 10.32 0.82
CA ALA A 125 -43.31 9.77 1.93
C ALA A 125 -41.91 10.38 1.85
N GLN A 126 -41.57 11.20 2.85
CA GLN A 126 -40.33 11.93 2.89
C GLN A 126 -39.17 10.95 2.75
N GLU A 127 -38.48 11.00 1.61
CA GLU A 127 -37.46 10.01 1.29
C GLU A 127 -36.21 10.19 2.16
N PHE A 128 -35.92 11.42 2.57
CA PHE A 128 -34.79 11.78 3.41
C PHE A 128 -35.24 12.16 4.81
N VAL A 129 -34.53 11.66 5.82
CA VAL A 129 -34.70 12.05 7.22
C VAL A 129 -33.45 12.79 7.65
N VAL A 130 -33.61 14.06 8.03
CA VAL A 130 -32.53 14.95 8.48
C VAL A 130 -32.82 15.38 9.91
N ASP A 131 -31.79 15.39 10.77
CA ASP A 131 -31.91 15.85 12.15
C ASP A 131 -31.82 17.38 12.27
N GLU A 132 -32.03 17.91 13.48
CA GLU A 132 -31.98 19.37 13.76
C GLU A 132 -30.60 20.00 13.47
N LYS A 133 -29.54 19.20 13.30
CA LYS A 133 -28.17 19.66 12.99
C LYS A 133 -27.87 19.62 11.49
N GLY A 134 -28.79 19.14 10.66
CA GLY A 134 -28.57 18.99 9.23
C GLY A 134 -27.89 17.68 8.84
N ILE A 135 -27.87 16.68 9.72
CA ILE A 135 -27.30 15.36 9.40
C ILE A 135 -28.39 14.47 8.82
N LEU A 136 -28.14 13.95 7.61
CA LEU A 136 -28.99 12.95 6.98
C LEU A 136 -28.81 11.62 7.70
N THR A 137 -29.84 11.15 8.41
CA THR A 137 -29.81 9.98 9.30
C THR A 137 -30.50 8.75 8.71
N ALA A 138 -31.40 8.92 7.74
CA ALA A 138 -32.00 7.80 7.02
C ALA A 138 -32.46 8.18 5.60
N TYR A 139 -32.47 7.17 4.73
CA TYR A 139 -33.08 7.23 3.41
C TYR A 139 -34.10 6.10 3.23
N LYS A 140 -35.34 6.47 2.93
CA LYS A 140 -36.51 5.58 2.77
C LYS A 140 -36.98 5.46 1.32
N GLY A 141 -36.35 6.16 0.38
CA GLY A 141 -36.72 6.07 -1.04
C GLY A 141 -36.38 4.72 -1.65
N ALA A 142 -36.92 4.50 -2.85
CA ALA A 142 -36.89 3.22 -3.55
C ALA A 142 -35.48 2.80 -4.06
N GLY A 143 -34.51 3.72 -4.14
CA GLY A 143 -33.19 3.50 -4.73
C GLY A 143 -33.10 3.97 -6.19
N GLY A 144 -32.18 3.39 -6.97
CA GLY A 144 -31.89 3.80 -8.34
C GLY A 144 -30.98 5.02 -8.42
N GLU A 145 -31.41 6.03 -9.18
CA GLU A 145 -30.71 7.31 -9.26
C GLU A 145 -31.09 8.19 -8.06
N LEU A 146 -30.14 8.41 -7.17
CA LEU A 146 -30.30 9.19 -5.96
C LEU A 146 -29.65 10.56 -6.10
N THR A 147 -30.40 11.62 -5.76
CA THR A 147 -29.83 12.95 -5.57
C THR A 147 -29.96 13.36 -4.10
N ILE A 148 -28.84 13.47 -3.39
CA ILE A 148 -28.80 13.99 -2.02
C ILE A 148 -28.90 15.52 -2.10
N PRO A 149 -30.01 16.14 -1.67
CA PRO A 149 -30.25 17.56 -1.86
C PRO A 149 -29.38 18.42 -0.93
N ALA A 150 -29.25 19.70 -1.26
CA ALA A 150 -28.58 20.68 -0.40
C ALA A 150 -29.38 21.01 0.88
N GLU A 151 -30.69 20.79 0.84
CA GLU A 151 -31.63 21.13 1.91
C GLU A 151 -32.79 20.15 1.91
N VAL A 152 -33.29 19.81 3.10
CA VAL A 152 -34.53 19.04 3.30
C VAL A 152 -35.40 19.84 4.27
N GLU A 153 -36.58 20.25 3.84
CA GLU A 153 -37.56 21.00 4.66
C GLU A 153 -37.01 22.26 5.36
N GLY A 154 -36.23 23.10 4.68
CA GLY A 154 -35.66 24.30 5.31
C GLY A 154 -34.34 24.03 6.05
N VAL A 155 -33.96 22.76 6.23
CA VAL A 155 -32.73 22.37 6.95
C VAL A 155 -31.64 22.00 5.95
N ALA A 156 -30.55 22.77 5.96
CA ALA A 156 -29.40 22.49 5.12
C ALA A 156 -28.78 21.12 5.48
N VAL A 157 -28.47 20.30 4.48
CA VAL A 157 -27.76 19.03 4.67
C VAL A 157 -26.27 19.31 4.81
N THR A 158 -25.77 19.20 6.04
CA THR A 158 -24.37 19.51 6.43
C THR A 158 -23.52 18.27 6.64
N GLY A 159 -24.13 17.09 6.70
CA GLY A 159 -23.45 15.81 6.80
C GLY A 159 -24.39 14.63 6.55
N ILE A 160 -23.81 13.44 6.45
CA ILE A 160 -24.54 12.18 6.26
C ILE A 160 -24.03 11.21 7.33
N ALA A 161 -24.95 10.63 8.10
CA ALA A 161 -24.60 9.63 9.10
C ALA A 161 -23.98 8.39 8.44
N GLU A 162 -23.14 7.68 9.19
CA GLU A 162 -22.53 6.44 8.71
C GLU A 162 -23.60 5.42 8.31
N LYS A 163 -23.28 4.60 7.30
CA LYS A 163 -24.08 3.45 6.86
C LYS A 163 -25.50 3.74 6.37
N VAL A 164 -25.87 5.00 6.13
CA VAL A 164 -27.20 5.33 5.58
C VAL A 164 -27.45 4.67 4.21
N PHE A 165 -26.39 4.53 3.41
CA PHE A 165 -26.43 3.97 2.07
C PHE A 165 -25.51 2.75 1.91
N ASP A 166 -25.29 1.97 2.97
CA ASP A 166 -24.39 0.81 2.93
C ASP A 166 -24.93 -0.35 2.06
N GLU A 167 -24.41 -1.56 2.28
CA GLU A 167 -24.74 -2.79 1.57
C GLU A 167 -26.24 -3.14 1.59
N LYS A 168 -27.06 -2.45 2.37
CA LYS A 168 -28.52 -2.60 2.35
C LYS A 168 -29.18 -1.86 1.19
N LYS A 169 -28.48 -0.94 0.52
CA LYS A 169 -28.99 -0.12 -0.58
C LYS A 169 -28.50 -0.60 -1.94
N GLN A 170 -28.71 -1.89 -2.20
CA GLN A 170 -28.33 -2.55 -3.46
C GLN A 170 -29.02 -1.97 -4.70
N GLU A 171 -30.11 -1.23 -4.54
CA GLU A 171 -30.84 -0.64 -5.67
C GLU A 171 -30.16 0.62 -6.23
N LEU A 172 -29.17 1.21 -5.52
CA LEU A 172 -28.51 2.44 -5.98
C LEU A 172 -27.66 2.18 -7.23
N THR A 173 -27.92 2.94 -8.28
CA THR A 173 -27.17 2.89 -9.54
C THR A 173 -26.34 4.15 -9.79
N LYS A 174 -26.84 5.31 -9.35
CA LYS A 174 -26.15 6.59 -9.46
C LYS A 174 -26.40 7.42 -8.22
N VAL A 175 -25.36 8.09 -7.72
CA VAL A 175 -25.49 9.02 -6.59
C VAL A 175 -24.95 10.40 -6.98
N THR A 176 -25.78 11.42 -6.87
CA THR A 176 -25.38 12.83 -7.00
C THR A 176 -25.50 13.51 -5.65
N ILE A 177 -24.42 14.11 -5.16
CA ILE A 177 -24.41 14.80 -3.88
C ILE A 177 -24.38 16.31 -4.11
N LEU A 178 -25.53 16.98 -3.93
CA LEU A 178 -25.64 18.43 -4.00
C LEU A 178 -25.41 19.10 -2.63
N ALA A 179 -25.48 18.30 -1.56
CA ALA A 179 -25.16 18.74 -0.20
C ALA A 179 -23.75 19.33 -0.13
N ASN A 180 -23.62 20.49 0.53
CA ASN A 180 -22.35 21.19 0.72
C ASN A 180 -21.56 20.54 1.88
N ILE A 181 -21.25 19.26 1.72
CA ILE A 181 -20.52 18.46 2.70
C ILE A 181 -19.03 18.44 2.35
N LYS A 182 -18.20 18.41 3.38
CA LYS A 182 -16.74 18.34 3.25
C LYS A 182 -16.20 16.91 3.33
N GLU A 183 -16.98 15.99 3.87
CA GLU A 183 -16.55 14.62 4.12
C GLU A 183 -17.67 13.65 3.78
N ILE A 184 -17.31 12.61 3.05
CA ILE A 184 -18.11 11.38 2.97
C ILE A 184 -17.65 10.48 4.10
N GLY A 185 -18.56 10.17 5.02
CA GLY A 185 -18.26 9.38 6.21
C GLY A 185 -17.88 7.93 5.92
N ASP A 186 -17.42 7.26 6.97
CA ASP A 186 -17.00 5.86 6.91
C ASP A 186 -18.15 4.94 6.48
N TYR A 187 -17.82 3.95 5.66
CA TYR A 187 -18.72 2.90 5.16
C TYR A 187 -19.96 3.40 4.39
N LEU A 188 -20.03 4.68 4.01
CA LEU A 188 -21.29 5.30 3.59
C LEU A 188 -21.99 4.58 2.44
N PHE A 189 -21.24 4.17 1.41
CA PHE A 189 -21.72 3.42 0.24
C PHE A 189 -21.07 2.02 0.14
N LYS A 190 -20.53 1.51 1.26
CA LYS A 190 -19.87 0.19 1.27
C LYS A 190 -20.82 -0.88 0.75
N GLY A 191 -20.38 -1.65 -0.24
CA GLY A 191 -21.10 -2.81 -0.75
C GLY A 191 -22.28 -2.47 -1.66
N CYS A 192 -22.45 -1.22 -2.09
CA CYS A 192 -23.45 -0.84 -3.10
C CYS A 192 -23.07 -1.42 -4.47
N ALA A 193 -23.35 -2.70 -4.69
CA ALA A 193 -22.81 -3.48 -5.81
C ALA A 193 -23.34 -3.00 -7.18
N ASN A 194 -24.48 -2.34 -7.22
CA ASN A 194 -25.06 -1.79 -8.44
C ASN A 194 -24.67 -0.33 -8.73
N LEU A 195 -23.92 0.33 -7.85
CA LEU A 195 -23.54 1.73 -8.02
C LEU A 195 -22.51 1.87 -9.16
N GLU A 196 -22.89 2.57 -10.22
CA GLU A 196 -22.10 2.74 -11.45
C GLU A 196 -21.39 4.11 -11.50
N GLU A 197 -22.00 5.14 -10.91
CA GLU A 197 -21.52 6.52 -10.98
C GLU A 197 -21.77 7.26 -9.66
N VAL A 198 -20.78 8.06 -9.24
CA VAL A 198 -20.90 8.99 -8.12
C VAL A 198 -20.42 10.36 -8.57
N VAL A 199 -21.25 11.37 -8.33
CA VAL A 199 -20.92 12.78 -8.55
C VAL A 199 -20.70 13.43 -7.18
N PHE A 200 -19.44 13.74 -6.89
CA PHE A 200 -19.03 14.37 -5.64
C PHE A 200 -19.38 15.86 -5.60
N PRO A 201 -19.64 16.43 -4.41
CA PRO A 201 -19.84 17.87 -4.29
C PRO A 201 -18.49 18.60 -4.43
N ASN A 202 -18.52 19.81 -4.98
CA ASN A 202 -17.31 20.62 -5.17
C ASN A 202 -16.58 20.95 -3.84
N SER A 203 -17.30 20.91 -2.72
CA SER A 203 -16.81 21.15 -1.36
C SER A 203 -16.10 19.96 -0.72
N LEU A 204 -16.11 18.79 -1.35
CA LEU A 204 -15.56 17.57 -0.76
C LEU A 204 -14.04 17.72 -0.52
N GLU A 205 -13.60 17.41 0.69
CA GLU A 205 -12.20 17.44 1.11
C GLU A 205 -11.70 16.04 1.53
N LYS A 206 -12.58 15.13 1.96
CA LYS A 206 -12.19 13.82 2.51
C LYS A 206 -13.18 12.70 2.18
N LEU A 207 -12.64 11.52 1.91
CA LEU A 207 -13.38 10.25 1.84
C LEU A 207 -13.02 9.36 3.03
N GLY A 208 -14.03 8.88 3.76
CA GLY A 208 -13.88 8.02 4.92
C GLY A 208 -13.45 6.58 4.59
N ARG A 209 -13.13 5.83 5.65
CA ARG A 209 -12.74 4.43 5.59
C ARG A 209 -13.84 3.59 4.92
N GLU A 210 -13.44 2.74 3.98
CA GLU A 210 -14.30 1.80 3.27
C GLU A 210 -15.57 2.45 2.63
N SER A 211 -15.55 3.76 2.39
CA SER A 211 -16.73 4.55 1.97
C SER A 211 -17.39 4.05 0.68
N PHE A 212 -16.63 3.44 -0.24
CA PHE A 212 -17.07 2.83 -1.50
C PHE A 212 -16.54 1.40 -1.67
N LYS A 213 -16.10 0.74 -0.58
CA LYS A 213 -15.56 -0.62 -0.67
C LYS A 213 -16.60 -1.57 -1.28
N GLY A 214 -16.22 -2.36 -2.27
CA GLY A 214 -17.09 -3.36 -2.90
C GLY A 214 -18.17 -2.77 -3.82
N CYS A 215 -18.06 -1.51 -4.23
CA CYS A 215 -18.89 -0.95 -5.31
C CYS A 215 -18.44 -1.52 -6.67
N VAL A 216 -18.73 -2.80 -6.89
CA VAL A 216 -18.13 -3.60 -7.99
C VAL A 216 -18.46 -3.10 -9.39
N LYS A 217 -19.55 -2.34 -9.59
CA LYS A 217 -19.92 -1.72 -10.87
C LYS A 217 -19.43 -0.28 -11.05
N LEU A 218 -18.82 0.32 -10.04
CA LEU A 218 -18.36 1.71 -10.10
C LEU A 218 -17.20 1.82 -11.10
N ALA A 219 -17.52 2.26 -12.31
CA ALA A 219 -16.60 2.20 -13.44
C ALA A 219 -15.75 3.47 -13.59
N LYS A 220 -16.27 4.60 -13.09
CA LYS A 220 -15.66 5.91 -13.22
C LYS A 220 -15.87 6.71 -11.94
N VAL A 221 -14.80 7.37 -11.50
CA VAL A 221 -14.82 8.31 -10.37
C VAL A 221 -14.07 9.57 -10.79
N GLU A 222 -14.74 10.71 -10.71
CA GLU A 222 -14.13 12.02 -10.95
C GLU A 222 -14.01 12.74 -9.60
N PHE A 223 -12.78 12.89 -9.12
CA PHE A 223 -12.51 13.61 -7.88
C PHE A 223 -12.57 15.12 -8.11
N ASN A 224 -13.14 15.84 -7.16
CA ASN A 224 -13.16 17.30 -7.18
C ASN A 224 -11.79 17.89 -6.79
N GLU A 225 -11.50 19.12 -7.23
CA GLU A 225 -10.21 19.79 -7.02
C GLU A 225 -9.85 20.04 -5.54
N ASN A 226 -10.82 19.95 -4.63
CA ASN A 226 -10.60 20.17 -3.19
C ASN A 226 -10.33 18.90 -2.40
N LEU A 227 -10.38 17.73 -3.02
CA LEU A 227 -10.12 16.46 -2.34
C LEU A 227 -8.68 16.40 -1.81
N LYS A 228 -8.56 16.22 -0.49
CA LYS A 228 -7.28 16.14 0.24
C LYS A 228 -6.92 14.73 0.66
N GLU A 229 -7.91 13.93 1.05
CA GLU A 229 -7.67 12.63 1.67
C GLU A 229 -8.63 11.56 1.16
N ILE A 230 -8.07 10.40 0.84
CA ILE A 230 -8.80 9.17 0.52
C ILE A 230 -8.48 8.15 1.60
N GLY A 231 -9.47 7.83 2.41
CA GLY A 231 -9.36 7.00 3.59
C GLY A 231 -9.01 5.53 3.33
N TYR A 232 -8.76 4.81 4.42
CA TYR A 232 -8.39 3.40 4.42
C TYR A 232 -9.40 2.56 3.63
N TYR A 233 -8.94 1.77 2.66
CA TYR A 233 -9.78 0.87 1.87
C TYR A 233 -10.99 1.54 1.17
N ALA A 234 -10.97 2.86 0.95
CA ALA A 234 -12.13 3.63 0.51
C ALA A 234 -12.79 3.06 -0.76
N PHE A 235 -12.01 2.62 -1.74
CA PHE A 235 -12.45 1.99 -3.00
C PHE A 235 -11.92 0.56 -3.15
N GLN A 236 -11.64 -0.14 -2.05
CA GLN A 236 -11.21 -1.54 -2.13
C GLN A 236 -12.25 -2.37 -2.89
N GLU A 237 -11.82 -3.28 -3.77
CA GLU A 237 -12.69 -4.16 -4.58
C GLU A 237 -13.66 -3.40 -5.52
N CYS A 238 -13.36 -2.15 -5.90
CA CYS A 238 -14.04 -1.48 -7.01
C CYS A 238 -13.55 -2.03 -8.36
N ILE A 239 -13.88 -3.29 -8.63
CA ILE A 239 -13.32 -4.09 -9.73
C ILE A 239 -13.67 -3.61 -11.15
N SER A 240 -14.58 -2.63 -11.30
CA SER A 240 -14.91 -2.02 -12.61
C SER A 240 -14.16 -0.71 -12.89
N LEU A 241 -13.47 -0.14 -11.89
CA LEU A 241 -12.83 1.17 -12.01
C LEU A 241 -11.62 1.09 -12.95
N LYS A 242 -11.66 1.81 -14.08
CA LYS A 242 -10.66 1.67 -15.16
C LYS A 242 -9.49 2.63 -15.08
N SER A 243 -9.72 3.86 -14.64
CA SER A 243 -8.69 4.90 -14.62
C SER A 243 -8.95 5.87 -13.49
N ILE A 244 -7.86 6.38 -12.89
CA ILE A 244 -7.94 7.39 -11.85
C ILE A 244 -7.03 8.57 -12.21
N HIS A 245 -7.56 9.78 -12.03
CA HIS A 245 -6.80 11.02 -12.07
C HIS A 245 -6.89 11.68 -10.69
N PHE A 246 -5.76 11.85 -10.02
CA PHE A 246 -5.71 12.51 -8.71
C PHE A 246 -5.51 14.02 -8.86
N PRO A 247 -6.41 14.86 -8.31
CA PRO A 247 -6.27 16.30 -8.38
C PRO A 247 -5.12 16.79 -7.50
N LEU A 248 -4.74 18.06 -7.71
CA LEU A 248 -3.53 18.63 -7.16
C LEU A 248 -3.49 18.62 -5.62
N LYS A 249 -4.64 18.79 -4.96
CA LYS A 249 -4.74 18.88 -3.50
C LYS A 249 -4.80 17.51 -2.79
N THR A 250 -4.84 16.39 -3.53
CA THR A 250 -5.01 15.05 -2.92
C THR A 250 -3.73 14.57 -2.24
N ASN A 251 -3.54 14.94 -0.98
CA ASN A 251 -2.31 14.77 -0.23
C ASN A 251 -2.12 13.36 0.33
N LEU A 252 -3.21 12.67 0.68
CA LEU A 252 -3.15 11.41 1.43
C LEU A 252 -4.00 10.34 0.74
N ILE A 253 -3.36 9.28 0.27
CA ILE A 253 -4.02 8.07 -0.25
C ILE A 253 -3.65 6.94 0.71
N MET A 254 -4.57 6.61 1.62
CA MET A 254 -4.31 5.75 2.78
C MET A 254 -4.16 4.27 2.38
N ASN A 255 -3.77 3.43 3.36
CA ASN A 255 -3.52 2.01 3.12
C ASN A 255 -4.73 1.34 2.44
N GLY A 256 -4.46 0.60 1.38
CA GLY A 256 -5.47 -0.20 0.68
C GLY A 256 -6.57 0.58 -0.04
N ALA A 257 -6.46 1.91 -0.17
CA ALA A 257 -7.52 2.77 -0.70
C ALA A 257 -8.13 2.29 -2.03
N PHE A 258 -7.34 1.70 -2.92
CA PHE A 258 -7.76 1.12 -4.21
C PHE A 258 -7.28 -0.35 -4.35
N MET A 259 -7.16 -1.06 -3.23
CA MET A 259 -6.73 -2.46 -3.23
C MET A 259 -7.73 -3.33 -4.00
N GLU A 260 -7.24 -4.28 -4.80
CA GLU A 260 -8.04 -5.18 -5.64
C GLU A 260 -8.98 -4.45 -6.64
N CYS A 261 -8.65 -3.23 -7.05
CA CYS A 261 -9.27 -2.58 -8.22
C CYS A 261 -8.73 -3.24 -9.51
N THR A 262 -9.14 -4.48 -9.77
CA THR A 262 -8.51 -5.36 -10.76
C THR A 262 -8.68 -4.91 -12.21
N ALA A 263 -9.66 -4.06 -12.55
CA ALA A 263 -9.77 -3.43 -13.87
C ALA A 263 -9.03 -2.09 -14.02
N LEU A 264 -8.35 -1.60 -12.98
CA LEU A 264 -7.65 -0.32 -13.04
C LEU A 264 -6.44 -0.43 -13.97
N GLU A 265 -6.46 0.27 -15.10
CA GLU A 265 -5.43 0.22 -16.14
C GLU A 265 -4.41 1.35 -16.03
N SER A 266 -4.83 2.53 -15.56
CA SER A 266 -3.97 3.72 -15.51
C SER A 266 -4.22 4.64 -14.32
N ILE A 267 -3.13 5.18 -13.79
CA ILE A 267 -3.12 6.22 -12.75
C ILE A 267 -2.33 7.43 -13.26
N THR A 268 -2.93 8.62 -13.14
CA THR A 268 -2.25 9.90 -13.36
C THR A 268 -2.50 10.84 -12.18
N PHE A 269 -1.62 11.82 -12.06
CA PHE A 269 -1.72 12.87 -11.05
C PHE A 269 -1.68 14.21 -11.76
N GLU A 270 -2.44 15.17 -11.25
CA GLU A 270 -2.30 16.57 -11.64
C GLU A 270 -0.95 17.12 -11.17
N ASP A 271 -0.25 17.82 -12.07
CA ASP A 271 0.99 18.54 -11.76
C ASP A 271 0.68 19.85 -11.02
N GLY A 272 1.58 20.29 -10.15
CA GLY A 272 1.47 21.60 -9.51
C GLY A 272 2.81 22.09 -8.97
N GLU A 273 2.84 22.73 -7.80
CA GLU A 273 4.06 23.35 -7.27
C GLU A 273 4.93 22.39 -6.43
N SER A 274 6.21 22.71 -6.28
CA SER A 274 7.19 21.85 -5.59
C SER A 274 7.04 21.72 -4.08
N SER A 275 6.20 22.55 -3.47
CA SER A 275 5.85 22.46 -2.05
C SER A 275 4.72 21.46 -1.79
N GLN A 276 3.98 21.03 -2.81
CA GLN A 276 2.84 20.13 -2.66
C GLN A 276 3.30 18.67 -2.60
N GLN A 277 2.67 17.90 -1.71
CA GLN A 277 2.99 16.50 -1.48
C GLN A 277 1.79 15.60 -1.82
N CYS A 278 2.05 14.40 -2.31
CA CYS A 278 1.11 13.29 -2.37
C CYS A 278 1.76 12.08 -1.70
N SER A 279 1.14 11.53 -0.67
CA SER A 279 1.61 10.34 0.02
C SER A 279 0.75 9.14 -0.36
N LEU A 280 1.36 8.15 -1.00
CA LEU A 280 0.78 6.86 -1.31
C LEU A 280 1.21 5.87 -0.23
N TYR A 281 0.28 5.44 0.60
CA TYR A 281 0.54 4.53 1.70
C TYR A 281 0.60 3.06 1.24
N ASN A 282 0.99 2.16 2.16
CA ASN A 282 1.20 0.76 1.85
C ASN A 282 -0.05 0.14 1.23
N THR A 283 0.13 -0.65 0.17
CA THR A 283 -0.94 -1.37 -0.52
C THR A 283 -2.04 -0.49 -1.11
N ALA A 284 -1.84 0.84 -1.22
CA ALA A 284 -2.84 1.76 -1.77
C ALA A 284 -3.42 1.30 -3.11
N PHE A 285 -2.62 0.66 -3.96
CA PHE A 285 -3.02 0.04 -5.22
C PHE A 285 -2.65 -1.46 -5.26
N GLY A 286 -2.59 -2.11 -4.10
CA GLY A 286 -2.22 -3.53 -4.03
C GLY A 286 -3.21 -4.40 -4.81
N GLY A 287 -2.72 -5.32 -5.64
CA GLY A 287 -3.59 -6.24 -6.39
C GLY A 287 -4.31 -5.63 -7.59
N CYS A 288 -3.98 -4.39 -8.01
CA CYS A 288 -4.47 -3.82 -9.27
C CYS A 288 -3.83 -4.54 -10.47
N THR A 289 -4.27 -5.76 -10.74
CA THR A 289 -3.62 -6.69 -11.68
C THR A 289 -3.65 -6.23 -13.14
N SER A 290 -4.58 -5.37 -13.55
CA SER A 290 -4.62 -4.77 -14.90
C SER A 290 -3.84 -3.47 -15.05
N LEU A 291 -3.22 -2.97 -13.97
CA LEU A 291 -2.54 -1.66 -13.98
C LEU A 291 -1.29 -1.72 -14.86
N LYS A 292 -1.28 -0.94 -15.94
CA LYS A 292 -0.19 -0.92 -16.94
C LYS A 292 0.60 0.39 -16.92
N SER A 293 -0.01 1.48 -16.45
CA SER A 293 0.58 2.81 -16.52
C SER A 293 0.37 3.59 -15.23
N VAL A 294 1.47 4.02 -14.62
CA VAL A 294 1.47 4.98 -13.51
C VAL A 294 2.42 6.11 -13.90
N VAL A 295 1.89 7.32 -14.02
CA VAL A 295 2.66 8.51 -14.38
C VAL A 295 2.72 9.43 -13.17
N PHE A 296 3.87 9.47 -12.50
CA PHE A 296 4.08 10.36 -11.36
C PHE A 296 4.33 11.80 -11.82
N PRO A 297 3.84 12.78 -11.03
CA PRO A 297 4.14 14.18 -11.28
C PRO A 297 5.60 14.46 -10.91
N VAL A 298 6.21 15.45 -11.57
CA VAL A 298 7.63 15.79 -11.32
C VAL A 298 7.83 17.05 -10.51
N VAL A 299 6.88 17.97 -10.59
CA VAL A 299 6.94 19.21 -9.83
C VAL A 299 6.40 18.96 -8.42
N ARG A 300 5.36 18.14 -8.28
CA ARG A 300 4.80 17.73 -6.98
C ARG A 300 5.60 16.59 -6.36
N TYR A 301 5.88 16.66 -5.06
CA TYR A 301 6.56 15.56 -4.34
C TYR A 301 5.61 14.37 -4.13
N ALA A 302 5.87 13.24 -4.77
CA ALA A 302 5.17 11.98 -4.52
C ALA A 302 5.98 11.09 -3.55
N SER A 303 5.49 10.94 -2.31
CA SER A 303 6.02 10.00 -1.33
C SER A 303 5.33 8.65 -1.49
N VAL A 304 6.07 7.62 -1.91
CA VAL A 304 5.48 6.30 -2.20
C VAL A 304 5.98 5.27 -1.18
N ALA A 305 5.07 4.61 -0.48
CA ALA A 305 5.41 3.46 0.36
C ALA A 305 5.79 2.27 -0.52
N GLY A 306 6.77 1.46 -0.10
CA GLY A 306 7.34 0.44 -0.99
C GLY A 306 6.36 -0.65 -1.44
N GLY A 307 5.35 -0.97 -0.61
CA GLY A 307 4.27 -1.89 -0.96
C GLY A 307 3.06 -1.24 -1.63
N ALA A 308 3.10 0.04 -2.03
CA ALA A 308 1.95 0.76 -2.59
C ALA A 308 1.37 0.08 -3.85
N PHE A 309 2.22 -0.57 -4.65
CA PHE A 309 1.88 -1.23 -5.92
C PHE A 309 2.13 -2.75 -5.91
N GLN A 310 2.11 -3.38 -4.73
CA GLN A 310 2.34 -4.83 -4.63
C GLN A 310 1.32 -5.61 -5.48
N GLY A 311 1.76 -6.63 -6.21
CA GLY A 311 0.85 -7.47 -7.00
C GLY A 311 0.21 -6.79 -8.21
N CYS A 312 0.63 -5.58 -8.60
CA CYS A 312 0.29 -4.97 -9.89
C CYS A 312 1.00 -5.70 -11.04
N THR A 313 0.58 -6.92 -11.33
CA THR A 313 1.32 -7.88 -12.17
C THR A 313 1.34 -7.58 -13.67
N SER A 314 0.54 -6.60 -14.14
CA SER A 314 0.63 -6.04 -15.50
C SER A 314 1.50 -4.79 -15.60
N LEU A 315 1.97 -4.24 -14.46
CA LEU A 315 2.80 -3.06 -14.47
C LEU A 315 4.23 -3.48 -14.76
N GLU A 316 4.82 -2.92 -15.81
CA GLU A 316 6.21 -3.22 -16.22
C GLU A 316 7.15 -2.03 -16.01
N LYS A 317 6.61 -0.80 -15.97
CA LYS A 317 7.40 0.42 -15.77
C LYS A 317 6.58 1.53 -15.11
N PHE A 318 7.21 2.27 -14.22
CA PHE A 318 6.76 3.59 -13.79
C PHE A 318 7.15 4.64 -14.84
N GLN A 319 6.48 5.78 -14.82
CA GLN A 319 6.76 6.92 -15.68
C GLN A 319 6.75 8.21 -14.86
N LEU A 320 7.50 9.20 -15.34
CA LEU A 320 7.47 10.57 -14.82
C LEU A 320 6.87 11.48 -15.90
N ALA A 321 6.09 12.47 -15.50
CA ALA A 321 5.53 13.48 -16.41
C ALA A 321 6.61 14.40 -17.04
N GLY A 322 7.84 14.37 -16.53
CA GLY A 322 8.97 15.15 -17.03
C GLY A 322 10.30 14.76 -16.35
N GLU A 323 11.24 15.69 -16.29
CA GLU A 323 12.48 15.52 -15.52
C GLU A 323 12.24 15.91 -14.05
N SER A 324 12.71 15.08 -13.11
CA SER A 324 12.64 15.35 -11.67
C SER A 324 14.03 15.35 -11.06
N SER A 325 14.28 16.26 -10.12
CA SER A 325 15.54 16.32 -9.36
C SER A 325 15.57 15.35 -8.18
N ARG A 326 14.51 14.57 -7.97
CA ARG A 326 14.34 13.72 -6.79
C ARG A 326 13.84 12.32 -7.13
N LEU A 327 12.76 12.20 -7.90
CA LEU A 327 12.31 10.90 -8.37
C LEU A 327 13.07 10.52 -9.64
N VAL A 328 13.55 9.29 -9.68
CA VAL A 328 14.23 8.75 -10.85
C VAL A 328 13.54 7.46 -11.24
N VAL A 329 13.27 7.28 -12.54
CA VAL A 329 12.86 5.98 -13.07
C VAL A 329 14.04 5.39 -13.81
N PHE A 330 14.50 4.23 -13.35
CA PHE A 330 15.59 3.47 -13.96
C PHE A 330 15.15 2.02 -14.09
N ASP A 331 15.37 1.42 -15.26
CA ASP A 331 14.85 0.10 -15.63
C ASP A 331 13.34 -0.08 -15.31
N GLY A 332 12.58 1.01 -15.39
CA GLY A 332 11.15 1.02 -15.04
C GLY A 332 10.83 0.94 -13.54
N CYS A 333 11.80 0.73 -12.64
CA CYS A 333 11.59 0.86 -11.19
C CYS A 333 11.71 2.34 -10.75
N LEU A 334 11.03 2.69 -9.65
CA LEU A 334 11.03 4.02 -9.05
C LEU A 334 12.08 4.12 -7.96
N TYR A 335 12.90 5.17 -8.03
CA TYR A 335 13.91 5.53 -7.05
C TYR A 335 13.62 6.93 -6.47
N ASP A 336 13.96 7.12 -5.21
CA ASP A 336 13.97 8.43 -4.54
C ASP A 336 15.42 8.78 -4.19
N ASP A 337 15.80 10.01 -4.56
CA ASP A 337 17.09 10.59 -4.27
C ASP A 337 17.02 11.29 -2.90
N VAL A 338 17.30 10.52 -1.84
CA VAL A 338 17.14 10.98 -0.46
C VAL A 338 18.35 11.80 -0.04
N ARG A 339 18.19 13.12 -0.01
CA ARG A 339 19.18 14.05 0.57
C ARG A 339 19.07 14.04 2.10
N ILE A 340 20.00 13.36 2.77
CA ILE A 340 20.08 13.33 4.24
C ILE A 340 20.76 14.61 4.76
N SER A 341 21.73 15.15 4.00
CA SER A 341 22.40 16.42 4.27
C SER A 341 22.77 17.13 2.96
N TRP A 342 23.09 18.42 3.03
CA TRP A 342 23.50 19.21 1.86
C TRP A 342 24.93 18.94 1.39
N GLU A 343 25.71 18.20 2.19
CA GLU A 343 27.14 17.95 1.97
C GLU A 343 27.42 16.52 1.47
N GLU A 344 26.42 15.64 1.51
CA GLU A 344 26.53 14.26 1.06
C GLU A 344 25.83 14.08 -0.29
N GLU A 345 26.43 13.23 -1.14
CA GLU A 345 25.75 12.75 -2.33
C GLU A 345 24.44 12.07 -1.91
N PRO A 346 23.33 12.36 -2.59
CA PRO A 346 22.04 11.88 -2.19
C PRO A 346 21.98 10.35 -2.23
N ARG A 347 21.32 9.78 -1.23
CA ARG A 347 21.18 8.35 -1.08
C ARG A 347 20.10 7.86 -2.03
N LYS A 348 20.50 7.13 -3.06
CA LYS A 348 19.58 6.47 -3.99
C LYS A 348 18.89 5.29 -3.32
N GLU A 349 17.59 5.42 -3.11
CA GLU A 349 16.75 4.39 -2.53
C GLU A 349 15.80 3.82 -3.59
N LEU A 350 15.78 2.49 -3.77
CA LEU A 350 14.76 1.85 -4.59
C LEU A 350 13.46 1.81 -3.80
N VAL A 351 12.47 2.55 -4.28
CA VAL A 351 11.19 2.77 -3.60
C VAL A 351 10.20 1.68 -3.94
N ALA A 352 9.96 1.46 -5.23
CA ALA A 352 9.03 0.45 -5.71
C ALA A 352 9.50 -0.05 -7.07
N CYS A 353 9.38 -1.36 -7.31
CA CYS A 353 9.58 -1.92 -8.63
C CYS A 353 8.28 -2.58 -9.13
N PRO A 354 7.94 -2.45 -10.43
CA PRO A 354 6.74 -3.05 -10.97
C PRO A 354 6.69 -4.57 -10.81
N ALA A 355 5.59 -5.09 -10.26
CA ALA A 355 5.43 -6.51 -10.00
C ALA A 355 5.37 -7.36 -11.29
N GLY A 356 5.09 -6.76 -12.45
CA GLY A 356 5.11 -7.44 -13.74
C GLY A 356 6.51 -7.77 -14.28
N LYS A 357 7.58 -7.15 -13.77
CA LYS A 357 8.96 -7.39 -14.22
C LYS A 357 9.45 -8.78 -13.83
N THR A 358 10.18 -9.44 -14.74
CA THR A 358 10.83 -10.74 -14.54
C THR A 358 12.32 -10.65 -14.26
N GLU A 359 12.93 -9.50 -14.58
CA GLU A 359 14.33 -9.16 -14.31
C GLU A 359 14.42 -7.69 -13.90
N VAL A 360 15.52 -7.33 -13.23
CA VAL A 360 15.79 -5.95 -12.80
C VAL A 360 17.27 -5.60 -12.92
N GLU A 361 17.55 -4.45 -13.52
CA GLU A 361 18.83 -3.76 -13.45
C GLU A 361 18.77 -2.67 -12.37
N PHE A 362 19.74 -2.64 -11.47
CA PHE A 362 19.79 -1.66 -10.40
C PHE A 362 20.49 -0.38 -10.85
N LEU A 363 19.91 0.77 -10.49
CA LEU A 363 20.55 2.08 -10.66
C LEU A 363 21.92 2.12 -9.98
N GLU A 364 22.92 2.64 -10.69
CA GLU A 364 24.29 2.78 -10.17
C GLU A 364 24.31 3.58 -8.86
N GLY A 365 24.94 2.99 -7.83
CA GLY A 365 25.06 3.60 -6.51
C GLY A 365 23.82 3.48 -5.63
N VAL A 366 22.84 2.63 -5.99
CA VAL A 366 21.72 2.30 -5.10
C VAL A 366 22.23 1.85 -3.73
N ALA A 367 21.71 2.46 -2.67
CA ALA A 367 22.20 2.27 -1.30
C ALA A 367 21.19 1.54 -0.39
N SER A 368 19.90 1.60 -0.71
CA SER A 368 18.84 0.86 -0.01
C SER A 368 17.72 0.39 -0.93
N ILE A 369 16.99 -0.62 -0.46
CA ILE A 369 15.74 -1.11 -1.03
C ILE A 369 14.65 -0.99 0.04
N ARG A 370 13.55 -0.29 -0.26
CA ARG A 370 12.42 -0.17 0.68
C ARG A 370 11.74 -1.51 0.95
N GLY A 371 11.07 -1.58 2.10
CA GLY A 371 10.22 -2.72 2.44
C GLY A 371 9.09 -2.90 1.42
N ALA A 372 8.80 -4.15 1.09
CA ALA A 372 7.84 -4.56 0.06
C ALA A 372 8.07 -4.01 -1.37
N ALA A 373 9.24 -3.43 -1.68
CA ALA A 373 9.50 -2.80 -2.97
C ALA A 373 9.39 -3.76 -4.19
N PHE A 374 9.62 -5.06 -4.00
CA PHE A 374 9.43 -6.11 -5.00
C PHE A 374 8.32 -7.09 -4.61
N ALA A 375 7.49 -6.79 -3.62
CA ALA A 375 6.48 -7.74 -3.12
C ALA A 375 5.54 -8.24 -4.24
N LYS A 376 5.29 -9.55 -4.26
CA LYS A 376 4.48 -10.24 -5.29
C LYS A 376 5.00 -10.04 -6.72
N SER A 377 6.30 -9.81 -6.90
CA SER A 377 6.91 -9.64 -8.22
C SER A 377 7.10 -10.98 -8.96
N LYS A 378 7.10 -10.91 -10.30
CA LYS A 378 7.40 -12.02 -11.21
C LYS A 378 8.91 -12.27 -11.40
N LEU A 379 9.78 -11.61 -10.64
CA LEU A 379 11.23 -11.81 -10.71
C LEU A 379 11.61 -13.29 -10.56
N THR A 380 12.46 -13.80 -11.45
CA THR A 380 12.96 -15.18 -11.37
C THR A 380 14.31 -15.28 -10.67
N SER A 381 15.10 -14.21 -10.75
CA SER A 381 16.40 -14.06 -10.08
C SER A 381 16.67 -12.60 -9.77
N VAL A 382 17.46 -12.33 -8.72
CA VAL A 382 17.93 -10.99 -8.39
C VAL A 382 19.39 -11.01 -7.96
N GLU A 383 20.19 -10.07 -8.46
CA GLU A 383 21.57 -9.84 -8.03
C GLU A 383 21.67 -8.43 -7.44
N ILE A 384 21.71 -8.35 -6.11
CA ILE A 384 21.64 -7.08 -5.38
C ILE A 384 23.07 -6.49 -5.31
N PRO A 385 23.30 -5.24 -5.76
CA PRO A 385 24.63 -4.63 -5.75
C PRO A 385 25.22 -4.50 -4.35
N ASP A 386 26.54 -4.67 -4.23
CA ASP A 386 27.29 -4.52 -2.96
C ASP A 386 27.21 -3.11 -2.33
N THR A 387 26.73 -2.11 -3.09
CA THR A 387 26.45 -0.75 -2.61
C THR A 387 25.21 -0.71 -1.69
N VAL A 388 24.33 -1.70 -1.79
CA VAL A 388 23.13 -1.82 -0.93
C VAL A 388 23.54 -2.28 0.46
N THR A 389 23.28 -1.45 1.46
CA THR A 389 23.55 -1.75 2.87
C THR A 389 22.30 -2.14 3.65
N GLU A 390 21.12 -1.76 3.16
CA GLU A 390 19.83 -1.93 3.83
C GLU A 390 18.76 -2.45 2.86
N ILE A 391 18.03 -3.47 3.30
CA ILE A 391 16.88 -4.04 2.57
C ILE A 391 15.73 -4.12 3.57
N GLY A 392 14.64 -3.39 3.30
CA GLY A 392 13.50 -3.30 4.20
C GLY A 392 12.73 -4.62 4.34
N ASP A 393 11.82 -4.67 5.31
CA ASP A 393 10.99 -5.85 5.59
C ASP A 393 10.16 -6.26 4.36
N GLY A 394 10.10 -7.56 4.10
CA GLY A 394 9.26 -8.13 3.04
C GLY A 394 9.62 -7.66 1.63
N ALA A 395 10.82 -7.12 1.38
CA ALA A 395 11.17 -6.56 0.08
C ALA A 395 10.90 -7.52 -1.09
N PHE A 396 11.10 -8.83 -0.92
CA PHE A 396 10.82 -9.87 -1.91
C PHE A 396 9.76 -10.88 -1.45
N THR A 397 8.86 -10.47 -0.55
CA THR A 397 7.79 -11.36 -0.06
C THR A 397 6.85 -11.75 -1.20
N LEU A 398 6.40 -13.00 -1.21
CA LEU A 398 5.49 -13.57 -2.22
C LEU A 398 6.01 -13.47 -3.66
N CYS A 399 7.33 -13.34 -3.87
CA CYS A 399 7.94 -13.50 -5.19
C CYS A 399 8.02 -14.99 -5.53
N GLU A 400 6.89 -15.59 -5.87
CA GLU A 400 6.74 -17.05 -6.06
C GLU A 400 7.57 -17.60 -7.23
N ALA A 401 8.00 -16.75 -8.16
CA ALA A 401 8.90 -17.13 -9.26
C ALA A 401 10.39 -17.04 -8.90
N LEU A 402 10.74 -16.41 -7.78
CA LEU A 402 12.12 -16.08 -7.42
C LEU A 402 12.87 -17.31 -6.91
N THR A 403 13.78 -17.84 -7.73
CA THR A 403 14.54 -19.08 -7.44
C THR A 403 15.98 -18.83 -6.97
N LYS A 404 16.54 -17.67 -7.31
CA LYS A 404 17.94 -17.29 -7.03
C LYS A 404 17.99 -15.85 -6.52
N ALA A 405 18.64 -15.63 -5.39
CA ALA A 405 18.96 -14.29 -4.89
C ALA A 405 20.43 -14.21 -4.49
N VAL A 406 21.13 -13.18 -4.95
CA VAL A 406 22.49 -12.84 -4.51
C VAL A 406 22.41 -11.62 -3.59
N LEU A 407 22.76 -11.82 -2.32
CA LEU A 407 22.76 -10.78 -1.29
C LEU A 407 24.06 -9.96 -1.34
N PRO A 408 24.02 -8.66 -0.97
CA PRO A 408 25.20 -7.81 -1.00
C PRO A 408 26.17 -8.20 0.12
N LYS A 409 27.48 -8.14 -0.16
CA LYS A 409 28.52 -8.63 0.77
C LYS A 409 28.58 -7.90 2.11
N ASN A 410 28.06 -6.67 2.16
CA ASN A 410 28.10 -5.79 3.34
C ASN A 410 26.78 -5.77 4.11
N LEU A 411 25.82 -6.63 3.76
CA LEU A 411 24.51 -6.67 4.41
C LEU A 411 24.64 -7.01 5.90
N LYS A 412 24.03 -6.19 6.76
CA LYS A 412 24.04 -6.41 8.21
C LYS A 412 22.87 -7.23 8.73
N THR A 413 21.72 -7.08 8.09
CA THR A 413 20.47 -7.69 8.54
C THR A 413 19.74 -8.29 7.37
N ILE A 414 19.29 -9.53 7.52
CA ILE A 414 18.21 -10.11 6.72
C ILE A 414 16.92 -9.75 7.44
N SER A 415 16.13 -8.85 6.84
CA SER A 415 14.94 -8.26 7.44
C SER A 415 13.80 -9.28 7.62
N SER A 416 12.76 -8.90 8.36
CA SER A 416 11.63 -9.79 8.59
C SER A 416 10.87 -10.03 7.28
N THR A 417 10.40 -11.26 7.07
CA THR A 417 9.66 -11.68 5.86
C THR A 417 10.38 -11.45 4.52
N LEU A 418 11.69 -11.16 4.51
CA LEU A 418 12.42 -10.70 3.33
C LEU A 418 12.16 -11.54 2.06
N PHE A 419 12.24 -12.86 2.19
CA PHE A 419 12.00 -13.85 1.13
C PHE A 419 10.85 -14.81 1.49
N CYS A 420 9.90 -14.33 2.30
CA CYS A 420 8.72 -15.11 2.67
C CYS A 420 7.94 -15.55 1.42
N TYR A 421 7.53 -16.81 1.34
CA TYR A 421 6.83 -17.44 0.22
C TYR A 421 7.52 -17.22 -1.15
N THR A 422 8.85 -17.40 -1.20
CA THR A 422 9.60 -17.43 -2.47
C THR A 422 9.98 -18.85 -2.88
N ALA A 423 10.35 -19.03 -4.15
CA ALA A 423 10.82 -20.31 -4.70
C ALA A 423 12.35 -20.51 -4.56
N ILE A 424 13.01 -19.78 -3.65
CA ILE A 424 14.47 -19.82 -3.52
C ILE A 424 14.92 -21.24 -3.14
N THR A 425 15.91 -21.75 -3.86
CA THR A 425 16.44 -23.11 -3.66
C THR A 425 17.76 -23.13 -2.90
N GLU A 426 18.55 -22.06 -3.01
CA GLU A 426 19.78 -21.83 -2.29
C GLU A 426 19.95 -20.36 -1.93
N ILE A 427 20.55 -20.09 -0.78
CA ILE A 427 20.90 -18.73 -0.36
C ILE A 427 22.28 -18.73 0.30
N LYS A 428 23.12 -17.79 -0.11
CA LYS A 428 24.41 -17.52 0.53
C LYS A 428 24.23 -16.35 1.48
N ILE A 429 24.30 -16.62 2.77
CA ILE A 429 24.23 -15.59 3.82
C ILE A 429 25.62 -14.92 3.93
N PRO A 430 25.74 -13.59 3.72
CA PRO A 430 27.01 -12.89 3.87
C PRO A 430 27.58 -12.99 5.30
N GLU A 431 28.91 -12.99 5.43
CA GLU A 431 29.59 -13.09 6.74
C GLU A 431 29.32 -11.90 7.66
N THR A 432 28.89 -10.77 7.10
CA THR A 432 28.56 -9.54 7.83
C THR A 432 27.17 -9.53 8.45
N VAL A 433 26.33 -10.54 8.18
CA VAL A 433 24.96 -10.59 8.70
C VAL A 433 25.00 -10.96 10.18
N ASP A 434 24.49 -10.04 11.01
CA ASP A 434 24.40 -10.19 12.47
C ASP A 434 22.97 -10.59 12.91
N ASN A 435 21.98 -10.46 12.02
CA ASN A 435 20.58 -10.72 12.35
C ASN A 435 19.78 -11.31 11.17
N ILE A 436 19.00 -12.37 11.43
CA ILE A 436 17.95 -12.89 10.54
C ILE A 436 16.59 -12.70 11.21
N GLY A 437 15.78 -11.82 10.65
CA GLY A 437 14.46 -11.42 11.13
C GLY A 437 13.42 -12.53 11.10
N SER A 438 12.26 -12.24 11.71
CA SER A 438 11.18 -13.22 11.85
C SER A 438 10.61 -13.57 10.48
N TYR A 439 10.29 -14.86 10.26
CA TYR A 439 9.71 -15.36 8.99
C TYR A 439 10.52 -15.01 7.73
N ALA A 440 11.81 -14.66 7.84
CA ALA A 440 12.61 -14.17 6.72
C ALA A 440 12.60 -15.09 5.49
N PHE A 441 12.50 -16.41 5.68
CA PHE A 441 12.40 -17.43 4.66
C PHE A 441 11.15 -18.31 4.85
N ASP A 442 10.10 -17.83 5.54
CA ASP A 442 8.88 -18.63 5.75
C ASP A 442 8.32 -19.12 4.41
N GLY A 443 7.89 -20.38 4.34
CA GLY A 443 7.30 -20.96 3.13
C GLY A 443 8.27 -21.15 1.94
N CYS A 444 9.58 -20.99 2.12
CA CYS A 444 10.58 -21.29 1.07
C CYS A 444 10.73 -22.80 0.86
N THR A 445 9.72 -23.43 0.23
CA THR A 445 9.62 -24.89 0.10
C THR A 445 10.73 -25.51 -0.74
N GLY A 446 11.35 -24.74 -1.65
CA GLY A 446 12.48 -25.19 -2.48
C GLY A 446 13.85 -25.17 -1.79
N LEU A 447 13.96 -24.52 -0.63
CA LEU A 447 15.25 -24.26 0.04
C LEU A 447 15.78 -25.53 0.71
N LYS A 448 16.89 -26.09 0.20
CA LYS A 448 17.42 -27.39 0.67
C LYS A 448 18.41 -27.30 1.82
N THR A 449 19.34 -26.34 1.74
CA THR A 449 20.39 -26.16 2.74
C THR A 449 20.67 -24.71 2.97
N VAL A 450 20.97 -24.33 4.21
CA VAL A 450 21.36 -22.97 4.57
C VAL A 450 22.66 -23.02 5.37
N LYS A 451 23.66 -22.23 4.95
CA LYS A 451 24.88 -22.01 5.71
C LYS A 451 24.79 -20.66 6.39
N ILE A 452 24.92 -20.68 7.70
CA ILE A 452 24.80 -19.52 8.56
C ILE A 452 26.21 -19.20 9.10
N PRO A 453 26.85 -18.11 8.64
CA PRO A 453 28.11 -17.64 9.20
C PRO A 453 27.90 -17.11 10.63
N GLY A 454 28.94 -17.07 11.47
CA GLY A 454 28.76 -16.48 12.79
C GLY A 454 29.96 -16.33 13.73
N LYS A 455 29.88 -15.21 14.46
CA LYS A 455 30.23 -15.07 15.89
C LYS A 455 29.10 -14.49 16.75
N ALA A 456 28.10 -13.79 16.20
CA ALA A 456 27.02 -13.13 16.96
C ALA A 456 25.69 -13.01 16.17
N LEU A 457 25.14 -14.13 15.69
CA LEU A 457 23.89 -14.10 14.92
C LEU A 457 22.66 -14.35 15.82
N ALA A 458 21.68 -13.43 15.80
CA ALA A 458 20.33 -13.70 16.28
C ALA A 458 19.46 -14.24 15.15
N VAL A 459 18.83 -15.40 15.35
CA VAL A 459 17.80 -15.95 14.45
C VAL A 459 16.47 -15.81 15.17
N TRP A 460 15.58 -14.96 14.65
CA TRP A 460 14.29 -14.67 15.26
C TRP A 460 13.25 -15.75 14.93
N ASN A 461 12.15 -15.75 15.69
CA ASN A 461 11.10 -16.79 15.64
C ASN A 461 10.69 -17.12 14.19
N GLU A 462 10.59 -18.42 13.90
CA GLU A 462 9.97 -18.94 12.67
C GLU A 462 10.67 -18.54 11.35
N ALA A 463 11.94 -18.08 11.39
CA ALA A 463 12.67 -17.62 10.21
C ALA A 463 12.69 -18.62 9.03
N PHE A 464 12.61 -19.93 9.30
CA PHE A 464 12.55 -21.01 8.31
C PHE A 464 11.29 -21.88 8.44
N ARG A 465 10.21 -21.33 8.98
CA ARG A 465 8.91 -22.00 9.03
C ARG A 465 8.46 -22.35 7.60
N GLY A 466 7.72 -23.45 7.42
CA GLY A 466 7.20 -23.82 6.11
C GLY A 466 8.25 -24.20 5.04
N CYS A 467 9.56 -24.17 5.34
CA CYS A 467 10.63 -24.65 4.46
C CYS A 467 10.65 -26.18 4.40
N THR A 468 9.63 -26.77 3.79
CA THR A 468 9.42 -28.23 3.78
C THR A 468 10.51 -29.01 3.03
N GLY A 469 11.25 -28.36 2.11
CA GLY A 469 12.40 -28.94 1.41
C GLY A 469 13.73 -28.82 2.15
N LEU A 470 13.76 -28.15 3.31
CA LEU A 470 15.00 -27.94 4.06
C LEU A 470 15.46 -29.27 4.66
N GLU A 471 16.67 -29.69 4.35
CA GLU A 471 17.25 -30.95 4.84
C GLU A 471 18.21 -30.71 6.01
N SER A 472 18.96 -29.60 5.98
CA SER A 472 19.95 -29.26 7.00
C SER A 472 20.27 -27.77 7.03
N VAL A 473 20.49 -27.25 8.25
CA VAL A 473 21.03 -25.92 8.49
C VAL A 473 22.40 -26.06 9.14
N TYR A 474 23.41 -25.42 8.54
CA TYR A 474 24.81 -25.49 8.93
C TYR A 474 25.23 -24.21 9.65
N LEU A 475 25.57 -24.33 10.93
CA LEU A 475 26.04 -23.22 11.77
C LEU A 475 27.58 -23.22 11.83
N GLN A 476 28.21 -22.06 11.59
CA GLN A 476 29.67 -21.94 11.68
C GLN A 476 30.16 -22.24 13.11
N LYS A 477 31.27 -22.96 13.23
CA LYS A 477 31.90 -23.27 14.52
C LYS A 477 32.22 -22.00 15.32
N GLY A 478 31.73 -21.92 16.56
CA GLY A 478 31.89 -20.75 17.44
C GLY A 478 30.58 -20.02 17.77
N TRP A 479 29.46 -20.50 17.24
CA TRP A 479 28.12 -19.97 17.52
C TRP A 479 27.72 -20.22 18.99
N ASN A 480 27.48 -19.12 19.72
CA ASN A 480 26.98 -19.18 21.10
C ASN A 480 25.46 -19.23 21.06
N VAL A 481 24.89 -20.42 21.28
CA VAL A 481 23.44 -20.64 21.26
C VAL A 481 22.81 -19.94 22.47
N SER A 482 22.43 -18.67 22.35
CA SER A 482 21.47 -18.08 23.28
C SER A 482 20.08 -18.53 22.80
N THR A 483 19.59 -19.64 23.35
CA THR A 483 18.29 -20.20 23.02
C THR A 483 17.17 -19.26 23.48
N ARG A 484 16.67 -18.43 22.56
CA ARG A 484 15.24 -18.08 22.50
C ARG A 484 14.69 -18.56 21.15
N GLY A 485 14.64 -19.89 21.04
CA GLY A 485 13.71 -20.67 20.20
C GLY A 485 14.05 -20.85 18.72
N PRO A 486 14.56 -22.03 18.29
CA PRO A 486 14.05 -22.60 17.05
C PRO A 486 12.63 -23.12 17.35
N SER A 487 11.61 -22.45 16.81
CA SER A 487 10.26 -23.02 16.79
C SER A 487 10.26 -24.30 15.94
N ARG A 488 9.26 -25.14 16.16
CA ARG A 488 9.11 -26.58 15.88
C ARG A 488 9.37 -27.13 14.45
N ALA A 489 10.03 -26.40 13.56
CA ALA A 489 10.13 -26.74 12.12
C ALA A 489 11.54 -26.73 11.52
N VAL A 490 12.63 -26.55 12.29
CA VAL A 490 13.99 -26.58 11.71
C VAL A 490 14.50 -28.04 11.65
N PRO A 491 14.88 -28.57 10.47
CA PRO A 491 15.57 -29.86 10.33
C PRO A 491 16.87 -29.91 11.13
N ALA A 492 17.44 -31.10 11.32
CA ALA A 492 18.63 -31.33 12.13
C ALA A 492 19.70 -30.23 11.97
N LEU A 493 19.97 -29.49 13.05
CA LEU A 493 21.02 -28.48 13.11
C LEU A 493 22.39 -29.18 13.06
N ARG A 494 23.20 -28.85 12.06
CA ARG A 494 24.56 -29.39 11.88
C ARG A 494 25.58 -28.27 12.06
N ARG A 495 26.77 -28.62 12.55
CA ARG A 495 27.92 -27.70 12.62
C ARG A 495 28.83 -27.97 11.43
N TRP A 496 29.44 -26.93 10.86
CA TRP A 496 30.44 -27.04 9.80
C TRP A 496 31.74 -26.35 10.18
#